data_AF-T1AZ74-F1
#
_entry.id   AF-T1AZ74-F1
#
_cell.length_a   1.000
_cell.length_b   1.000
_cell.length_c   1.000
_cell.angle_alpha   90.00
_cell.angle_beta   90.00
_cell.angle_gamma   90.00
#
_symmetry.space_group_name_H-M   'P 1'
#
loop_
_entity.id
_entity.type
_entity.pdbx_description
1 polymer ?
#
loop_
_entity_poly.entity_id
_entity_poly.type
_entity_poly.pdbx_seq_one_letter_code
_entity_poly.pdbx_strand_id
1 'polypeptide(L)'
;MLRASLLDTSAMTSEQEPVRDLATIVVPQVGRLIETGDPWQPHRLVDADGTTVEAVSAWFAELLAAGRSVATLRSYGMDLLRWLRFLSALGIPWYRATRSEARDFSRWLQVAGKPSRPHWRHLDKPAAPV
;
A
#
# COMPACT_ATOMS: atom_id res chain seq x y z
N MET A 1 8.33 -16.16 58.44
CA MET A 1 8.83 -14.77 58.45
C MET A 1 8.73 -14.23 57.03
N LEU A 2 7.96 -13.15 56.83
CA LEU A 2 7.82 -12.42 55.56
C LEU A 2 9.13 -11.72 55.16
N ARG A 3 9.39 -11.61 53.85
CA ARG A 3 9.87 -10.42 53.12
C ARG A 3 9.90 -10.76 51.62
N ALA A 4 9.02 -10.20 50.78
CA ALA A 4 8.94 -8.84 50.24
C ALA A 4 9.54 -8.78 48.82
N SER A 5 8.69 -8.36 47.88
CA SER A 5 8.87 -8.27 46.44
C SER A 5 10.10 -7.52 45.97
N LEU A 6 10.58 -7.90 44.79
CA LEU A 6 11.05 -6.95 43.77
C LEU A 6 10.39 -7.31 42.44
N LEU A 7 9.48 -6.44 42.03
CA LEU A 7 8.96 -6.34 40.67
C LEU A 7 10.14 -5.93 39.80
N ASP A 8 10.65 -6.82 38.97
CA ASP A 8 11.52 -6.42 37.88
C ASP A 8 10.63 -5.75 36.83
N THR A 9 10.50 -4.44 36.98
CA THR A 9 9.81 -3.58 36.03
C THR A 9 10.67 -3.63 34.77
N SER A 10 10.30 -4.49 33.82
CA SER A 10 10.82 -4.43 32.46
C SER A 10 10.62 -2.99 32.00
N ALA A 11 11.73 -2.27 31.90
CA ALA A 11 11.79 -0.97 31.29
C ALA A 11 11.11 -1.09 29.93
N MET A 12 9.95 -0.43 29.79
CA MET A 12 9.47 0.02 28.49
C MET A 12 10.55 0.96 27.96
N THR A 13 11.55 0.39 27.29
CA THR A 13 12.36 1.11 26.33
C THR A 13 11.36 1.56 25.28
N SER A 14 10.87 2.79 25.44
CA SER A 14 10.18 3.52 24.39
C SER A 14 11.24 3.77 23.32
N GLU A 15 11.53 2.73 22.53
CA GLU A 15 12.21 2.82 21.26
C GLU A 15 11.34 3.80 20.47
N GLN A 16 11.76 5.07 20.45
CA GLN A 16 11.11 6.09 19.63
C GLN A 16 11.25 5.59 18.20
N GLU A 17 10.14 5.05 17.68
CA GLU A 17 10.03 4.56 16.32
C GLU A 17 10.61 5.67 15.42
N PRO A 18 11.75 5.44 14.74
CA PRO A 18 12.51 6.52 14.12
C PRO A 18 11.60 7.25 13.14
N VAL A 19 11.48 8.57 13.31
CA VAL A 19 10.60 9.41 12.51
C VAL A 19 11.07 9.34 11.06
N ARG A 20 10.29 8.66 10.20
CA ARG A 20 10.57 8.54 8.77
C ARG A 20 10.38 9.89 8.11
N ASP A 21 11.36 10.33 7.32
CA ASP A 21 11.18 11.49 6.45
C ASP A 21 10.29 11.12 5.27
N LEU A 22 8.98 11.31 5.45
CA LEU A 22 7.98 10.91 4.47
C LEU A 22 8.11 11.69 3.15
N ALA A 23 8.67 12.89 3.16
CA ALA A 23 8.78 13.71 1.95
C ALA A 23 9.79 13.14 0.94
N THR A 24 10.72 12.30 1.39
CA THR A 24 11.77 11.70 0.55
C THR A 24 11.41 10.30 0.04
N ILE A 25 10.26 9.74 0.44
CA ILE A 25 9.84 8.40 0.02
C ILE A 25 9.53 8.37 -1.47
N VAL A 26 10.38 7.69 -2.24
CA VAL A 26 10.15 7.36 -3.65
C VAL A 26 9.36 6.07 -3.75
N VAL A 27 8.13 6.16 -4.25
CA VAL A 27 7.23 5.02 -4.38
C VAL A 27 7.43 4.32 -5.74
N PRO A 28 7.85 3.04 -5.76
CA PRO A 28 8.10 2.33 -7.01
C PRO A 28 6.79 1.98 -7.74
N GLN A 29 6.84 1.87 -9.07
CA GLN A 29 5.69 1.48 -9.90
C GLN A 29 5.51 -0.05 -9.97
N VAL A 30 5.52 -0.71 -8.82
CA VAL A 30 5.29 -2.16 -8.69
C VAL A 30 3.81 -2.50 -8.54
N GLY A 31 3.44 -3.74 -8.84
CA GLY A 31 2.05 -4.20 -8.75
C GLY A 31 1.12 -3.53 -9.75
N ARG A 32 -0.05 -4.16 -9.95
CA ARG A 32 -1.07 -3.73 -10.91
C ARG A 32 -2.47 -4.04 -10.41
N LEU A 33 -3.42 -3.20 -10.79
CA LEU A 33 -4.84 -3.54 -10.75
C LEU A 33 -5.23 -4.00 -12.16
N ILE A 34 -5.63 -5.26 -12.29
CA ILE A 34 -5.94 -5.91 -13.57
C ILE A 34 -7.44 -5.99 -13.72
N GLU A 35 -7.98 -5.49 -14.83
CA GLU A 35 -9.35 -5.80 -15.27
C GLU A 35 -9.37 -7.22 -15.84
N THR A 36 -10.24 -8.08 -15.32
CA THR A 36 -10.18 -9.53 -15.60
C THR A 36 -11.15 -10.00 -16.68
N GLY A 37 -12.21 -9.23 -16.94
CA GLY A 37 -13.35 -9.65 -17.76
C GLY A 37 -14.32 -10.63 -17.06
N ASP A 38 -14.01 -11.09 -15.84
CA ASP A 38 -14.89 -11.96 -15.04
C ASP A 38 -15.90 -11.11 -14.25
N PRO A 39 -17.22 -11.24 -14.46
CA PRO A 39 -18.23 -10.51 -13.69
C PRO A 39 -18.16 -10.74 -12.18
N TRP A 40 -17.65 -11.89 -11.72
CA TRP A 40 -17.54 -12.23 -10.30
C TRP A 40 -16.24 -11.78 -9.66
N GLN A 41 -15.23 -11.48 -10.48
CA GLN A 41 -13.95 -10.93 -10.04
C GLN A 41 -13.49 -9.83 -10.99
N PRO A 42 -14.25 -8.73 -11.19
CA PRO A 42 -14.00 -7.79 -12.30
C PRO A 42 -12.60 -7.19 -12.28
N HIS A 43 -12.01 -7.08 -11.09
CA HIS A 43 -10.70 -6.48 -10.86
C HIS A 43 -9.87 -7.38 -9.94
N ARG A 44 -8.57 -7.47 -10.19
CA ARG A 44 -7.61 -8.21 -9.36
C ARG A 44 -6.40 -7.32 -9.04
N LEU A 45 -6.07 -7.17 -7.77
CA LEU A 45 -4.84 -6.51 -7.35
C LEU A 45 -3.71 -7.56 -7.27
N VAL A 46 -2.61 -7.30 -7.97
CA VAL A 46 -1.40 -8.14 -7.94
C VAL A 46 -0.19 -7.35 -7.46
N ASP A 47 0.73 -8.05 -6.78
CA ASP A 47 1.98 -7.50 -6.26
C ASP A 47 3.10 -7.41 -7.30
N ALA A 48 4.33 -7.11 -6.85
CA ALA A 48 5.50 -6.98 -7.69
C ALA A 48 5.81 -8.26 -8.48
N ASP A 49 5.55 -9.42 -7.89
CA ASP A 49 5.78 -10.74 -8.48
C ASP A 49 4.59 -11.19 -9.35
N GLY A 50 3.53 -10.38 -9.42
CA GLY A 50 2.29 -10.73 -10.12
C GLY A 50 1.39 -11.66 -9.32
N THR A 51 1.67 -11.86 -8.04
CA THR A 51 0.85 -12.68 -7.15
C THR A 51 -0.36 -11.88 -6.68
N THR A 52 -1.53 -12.53 -6.65
CA THR A 52 -2.77 -11.91 -6.16
C THR A 52 -2.65 -11.52 -4.70
N VAL A 53 -3.07 -10.30 -4.36
CA VAL A 53 -3.24 -9.90 -2.96
C VAL A 53 -4.59 -10.43 -2.46
N GLU A 54 -4.59 -11.65 -1.92
CA GLU A 54 -5.82 -12.40 -1.59
C GLU A 54 -6.78 -11.66 -0.66
N ALA A 55 -6.27 -10.90 0.31
CA ALA A 55 -7.10 -10.08 1.19
C ALA A 55 -7.95 -9.05 0.42
N VAL A 56 -7.42 -8.51 -0.69
CA VAL A 56 -8.14 -7.56 -1.55
C VAL A 56 -9.16 -8.28 -2.42
N SER A 57 -8.83 -9.47 -2.94
CA SER A 57 -9.78 -10.31 -3.69
C SER A 57 -11.00 -10.68 -2.83
N ALA A 58 -10.78 -11.11 -1.60
CA ALA A 58 -11.85 -11.44 -0.66
C ALA A 58 -12.75 -10.24 -0.37
N TRP A 59 -12.15 -9.08 -0.10
CA TRP A 59 -12.92 -7.85 0.14
C TRP A 59 -13.68 -7.38 -1.10
N PHE A 60 -13.12 -7.51 -2.30
CA PHE A 60 -13.86 -7.21 -3.53
C PHE A 60 -15.08 -8.11 -3.73
N ALA A 61 -14.96 -9.40 -3.41
CA ALA A 61 -16.10 -10.31 -3.44
C ALA A 61 -17.21 -9.88 -2.47
N GLU A 62 -16.85 -9.43 -1.25
CA GLU A 62 -17.81 -8.87 -0.30
C GLU A 62 -18.48 -7.59 -0.82
N LEU A 63 -17.73 -6.69 -1.45
CA LEU A 63 -18.29 -5.48 -2.05
C LEU A 63 -19.28 -5.79 -3.18
N LEU A 64 -18.97 -6.78 -4.03
CA LEU A 64 -19.89 -7.23 -5.07
C LEU A 64 -21.15 -7.86 -4.49
N ALA A 65 -21.01 -8.71 -3.47
CA ALA A 65 -22.14 -9.29 -2.76
C ALA A 65 -23.02 -8.22 -2.11
N ALA A 66 -22.43 -7.10 -1.67
CA ALA A 66 -23.13 -5.93 -1.16
C ALA A 66 -23.69 -4.99 -2.25
N GLY A 67 -23.63 -5.38 -3.53
CA GLY A 67 -24.18 -4.62 -4.66
C GLY A 67 -23.38 -3.37 -5.04
N ARG A 68 -22.09 -3.29 -4.70
CA ARG A 68 -21.24 -2.16 -5.11
C ARG A 68 -20.88 -2.25 -6.59
N SER A 69 -20.80 -1.09 -7.23
CA SER A 69 -20.50 -1.01 -8.67
C SER A 69 -19.06 -1.40 -8.98
N VAL A 70 -18.82 -1.91 -10.19
CA VAL A 70 -17.47 -2.18 -10.71
C VAL A 70 -16.60 -0.92 -10.68
N ALA A 71 -17.17 0.25 -10.94
CA ALA A 71 -16.46 1.52 -10.85
C ALA A 71 -15.97 1.83 -9.41
N THR A 72 -16.78 1.49 -8.39
CA THR A 72 -16.40 1.60 -6.98
C THR A 72 -15.24 0.66 -6.63
N LEU A 73 -15.31 -0.59 -7.08
CA LEU A 73 -14.20 -1.56 -6.93
C LEU A 73 -12.92 -1.01 -7.57
N ARG A 74 -13.03 -0.45 -8.79
CA ARG A 74 -11.88 0.15 -9.49
C ARG A 74 -11.27 1.29 -8.69
N SER A 75 -12.07 2.23 -8.18
CA SER A 75 -11.55 3.34 -7.38
C SER A 75 -10.83 2.85 -6.13
N TYR A 76 -11.43 1.92 -5.39
CA TYR A 76 -10.81 1.37 -4.19
C TYR A 76 -9.56 0.54 -4.51
N GLY A 77 -9.57 -0.23 -5.60
CA GLY A 77 -8.40 -0.96 -6.07
C GLY A 77 -7.23 -0.06 -6.44
N MET A 78 -7.50 1.10 -7.02
CA MET A 78 -6.44 2.08 -7.32
C MET A 78 -5.85 2.70 -6.05
N ASP A 79 -6.66 2.93 -5.02
CA ASP A 79 -6.19 3.40 -3.72
C ASP A 79 -5.36 2.32 -3.00
N LEU A 80 -5.83 1.07 -3.01
CA LEU A 80 -5.11 -0.08 -2.47
C LEU A 80 -3.80 -0.36 -3.21
N LEU A 81 -3.76 -0.14 -4.53
CA LEU A 81 -2.51 -0.21 -5.31
C LEU A 81 -1.50 0.85 -4.86
N ARG A 82 -1.96 2.06 -4.54
CA ARG A 82 -1.07 3.11 -4.01
C ARG A 82 -0.53 2.72 -2.63
N TRP A 83 -1.38 2.17 -1.77
CA TRP A 83 -0.98 1.63 -0.47
C TRP A 83 0.04 0.49 -0.59
N LEU A 84 -0.20 -0.49 -1.46
CA LEU A 84 0.72 -1.59 -1.75
C LEU A 84 2.11 -1.07 -2.16
N ARG A 85 2.15 -0.08 -3.06
CA ARG A 85 3.41 0.52 -3.52
C ARG A 85 4.13 1.30 -2.41
N PHE A 86 3.38 1.99 -1.56
CA PHE A 86 3.94 2.67 -0.41
C PHE A 86 4.58 1.68 0.57
N LEU A 87 3.91 0.57 0.88
CA LEU A 87 4.48 -0.50 1.69
C LEU A 87 5.74 -1.12 1.07
N SER A 88 5.73 -1.31 -0.26
CA SER A 88 6.91 -1.77 -0.99
C SER A 88 8.09 -0.79 -0.87
N ALA A 89 7.85 0.52 -0.91
CA ALA A 89 8.89 1.54 -0.70
C ALA A 89 9.50 1.46 0.70
N LEU A 90 8.72 1.03 1.70
CA LEU A 90 9.18 0.83 3.07
C LEU A 90 9.78 -0.57 3.32
N GLY A 91 9.74 -1.48 2.33
CA GLY A 91 10.16 -2.87 2.51
C GLY A 91 9.25 -3.67 3.46
N ILE A 92 8.00 -3.24 3.66
CA ILE A 92 7.06 -3.86 4.59
C ILE A 92 6.08 -4.75 3.80
N PRO A 93 6.03 -6.07 4.08
CA PRO A 93 5.03 -6.93 3.49
C PRO A 93 3.61 -6.52 3.90
N TRP A 94 2.64 -6.66 2.98
CA TRP A 94 1.23 -6.30 3.23
C TRP A 94 0.69 -6.82 4.56
N TYR A 95 0.94 -8.10 4.87
CA TYR A 95 0.45 -8.78 6.08
C TYR A 95 1.16 -8.37 7.37
N ARG A 96 2.24 -7.57 7.29
CA ARG A 96 2.96 -7.02 8.45
C ARG A 96 2.65 -5.55 8.71
N ALA A 97 1.91 -4.90 7.82
CA ALA A 97 1.59 -3.48 7.97
C ALA A 97 0.72 -3.24 9.21
N THR A 98 1.06 -2.21 9.98
CA THR A 98 0.35 -1.84 11.20
C THR A 98 -0.34 -0.49 11.06
N ARG A 99 -0.93 0.00 12.15
CA ARG A 99 -1.48 1.37 12.20
C ARG A 99 -0.40 2.44 12.05
N SER A 100 0.86 2.16 12.41
CA SER A 100 1.97 3.10 12.19
C SER A 100 2.17 3.35 10.70
N GLU A 101 2.23 2.31 9.87
CA GLU A 101 2.35 2.44 8.42
C GLU A 101 1.13 3.13 7.79
N ALA A 102 -0.10 2.85 8.28
CA ALA A 102 -1.30 3.53 7.79
C ALA A 102 -1.31 5.04 8.08
N ARG A 103 -0.82 5.43 9.27
CA ARG A 103 -0.65 6.84 9.65
C ARG A 103 0.41 7.51 8.77
N ASP A 104 1.53 6.83 8.54
CA ASP A 104 2.61 7.33 7.71
C ASP A 104 2.16 7.48 6.25
N PHE A 105 1.40 6.53 5.72
CA PHE A 105 0.79 6.63 4.40
C PHE A 105 -0.14 7.83 4.29
N SER A 106 -1.01 8.04 5.28
CA SER A 106 -1.93 9.18 5.30
C SER A 106 -1.19 10.52 5.32
N ARG A 107 -0.10 10.62 6.09
CA ARG A 107 0.78 11.80 6.11
C ARG A 107 1.55 11.96 4.81
N TRP A 108 2.05 10.86 4.25
CA TRP A 108 2.73 10.83 2.96
C TRP A 108 1.83 11.35 1.84
N LEU A 109 0.55 10.96 1.80
CA LEU A 109 -0.42 11.47 0.82
C LEU A 109 -0.58 13.00 0.86
N GLN A 110 -0.35 13.63 2.01
CA GLN A 110 -0.44 15.09 2.17
C GLN A 110 0.82 15.80 1.68
N VAL A 111 2.00 15.19 1.82
CA VAL A 111 3.30 15.82 1.52
C VAL A 111 3.93 15.40 0.19
N ALA A 112 3.58 14.24 -0.35
CA ALA A 112 4.18 13.69 -1.57
C ALA A 112 3.85 14.47 -2.86
N GLY A 113 3.03 15.52 -2.77
CA GLY A 113 2.59 16.32 -3.90
C GLY A 113 1.75 15.51 -4.90
N LYS A 114 1.35 16.17 -6.00
CA LYS A 114 0.73 15.47 -7.14
C LYS A 114 1.84 14.68 -7.83
N PRO A 115 1.72 13.36 -8.03
CA PRO A 115 2.72 12.59 -8.75
C PRO A 115 2.96 13.24 -10.11
N SER A 116 4.20 13.62 -10.40
CA SER A 116 4.61 14.06 -11.72
C SER A 116 4.52 12.87 -12.67
N ARG A 117 3.33 12.68 -13.26
CA ARG A 117 3.18 11.73 -14.37
C ARG A 117 3.88 12.35 -15.57
N PRO A 118 4.86 11.68 -16.21
CA PRO A 118 5.31 12.09 -17.52
C PRO A 118 4.09 12.26 -18.41
N HIS A 119 3.93 13.44 -19.01
CA HIS A 119 2.84 13.69 -19.93
C HIS A 119 2.94 12.65 -21.05
N TRP A 120 1.85 11.92 -21.31
CA TRP A 120 1.79 10.76 -22.21
C TRP A 120 2.37 11.03 -23.62
N ARG A 121 2.42 12.29 -24.06
CA ARG A 121 3.09 12.71 -25.30
C ARG A 121 4.62 12.54 -25.33
N HIS A 122 5.27 12.25 -24.20
CA HIS A 122 6.71 12.01 -24.14
C HIS A 122 7.11 10.54 -24.25
N LEU A 123 6.13 9.61 -24.27
CA LEU A 123 6.41 8.18 -24.42
C LEU A 123 6.71 7.78 -25.88
N ASP A 124 6.32 8.61 -26.85
CA ASP A 124 6.45 8.32 -28.29
C ASP A 124 7.68 8.94 -28.96
N LYS A 125 8.69 9.38 -28.19
CA LYS A 125 9.93 9.89 -28.80
C LYS A 125 10.87 8.70 -29.07
N PRO A 126 11.01 8.20 -30.31
CA PRO A 126 11.99 7.16 -30.60
C PRO A 126 13.39 7.68 -30.26
N ALA A 127 14.20 6.81 -29.65
CA ALA A 127 15.61 7.10 -29.40
C ALA A 127 16.28 7.49 -30.71
N ALA A 128 16.97 8.63 -30.72
CA ALA A 128 17.71 9.08 -31.88
C ALA A 128 18.81 8.04 -32.21
N PRO A 129 18.98 7.65 -33.48
CA PRO A 129 20.05 6.75 -33.85
C PRO A 129 21.41 7.44 -33.63
N VAL A 130 22.35 6.67 -33.10
CA VAL A 130 23.74 7.04 -32.82
C VAL A 130 24.55 7.10 -34.11
#